data_AF-A0A644SY69-F1
#
_entry.id   AF-A0A644SY69-F1
#
_cell.length_a   1.000
_cell.length_b   1.000
_cell.length_c   1.000
_cell.angle_alpha   90.00
_cell.angle_beta   90.00
_cell.angle_gamma   90.00
#
_symmetry.space_group_name_H-M   'P 1'
#
loop_
_entity.id
_entity.type
_entity.pdbx_description
1 polymer ?
#
loop_
_entity_poly.entity_id
_entity_poly.type
_entity_poly.pdbx_seq_one_letter_code
_entity_poly.pdbx_strand_id
1 'polypeptide(L)'
;MKPSQKTLSDLSRSLDDAGKAPAQARAFLYKTDIQRFLGFLPLALRDEIGLAFEEKLSKDGERAKAWLIATAGIFLKDYDGSPLNHDEWEELRDMVADFSGELAMDLVSYVMGLVVENGAL
;
A
#
# COMPACT_ATOMS: atom_id res chain seq x y z
N MET A 1 -21.30 -1.87 -4.49
CA MET A 1 -19.86 -1.91 -4.17
C MET A 1 -19.53 -0.69 -3.34
N LYS A 2 -18.82 -0.85 -2.21
CA LYS A 2 -18.39 0.29 -1.39
C LYS A 2 -17.33 1.12 -2.14
N PRO A 3 -17.18 2.43 -1.84
CA PRO A 3 -16.15 3.25 -2.48
C PRO A 3 -14.72 2.69 -2.35
N SER A 4 -14.34 2.19 -1.17
CA SER A 4 -13.04 1.56 -0.92
C SER A 4 -12.78 0.34 -1.83
N GLN A 5 -13.74 -0.57 -1.92
CA GLN A 5 -13.67 -1.75 -2.78
C GLN A 5 -13.50 -1.38 -4.26
N LYS A 6 -14.17 -0.29 -4.69
CA LYS A 6 -13.98 0.25 -6.05
C LYS A 6 -12.55 0.73 -6.25
N THR A 7 -12.04 1.55 -5.32
CA THR A 7 -10.67 2.06 -5.36
C THR A 7 -9.65 0.95 -5.44
N LEU A 8 -9.80 -0.12 -4.64
CA LEU A 8 -8.91 -1.28 -4.66
C LEU A 8 -8.98 -2.06 -5.98
N SER A 9 -10.19 -2.24 -6.52
CA SER A 9 -10.39 -2.90 -7.82
C SER A 9 -9.78 -2.09 -8.97
N ASP A 10 -9.94 -0.77 -8.94
CA ASP A 10 -9.40 0.15 -9.93
C ASP A 10 -7.86 0.21 -9.83
N LEU A 11 -7.30 0.23 -8.62
CA LEU A 11 -5.86 0.14 -8.38
C LEU A 11 -5.30 -1.17 -8.93
N SER A 12 -5.88 -2.32 -8.56
CA SER A 12 -5.45 -3.64 -9.04
C SER A 12 -5.39 -3.70 -10.57
N ARG A 13 -6.45 -3.21 -11.24
CA ARG A 13 -6.49 -3.12 -12.70
C ARG A 13 -5.39 -2.22 -13.26
N SER A 14 -5.17 -1.07 -12.64
CA SER A 14 -4.14 -0.11 -13.09
C SER A 14 -2.73 -0.70 -12.98
N LEU A 15 -2.44 -1.42 -11.88
CA LEU A 15 -1.17 -2.12 -11.70
C LEU A 15 -0.95 -3.22 -12.74
N ASP A 16 -2.00 -3.95 -13.11
CA ASP A 16 -1.92 -4.96 -14.16
C ASP A 16 -1.66 -4.33 -15.54
N ASP A 17 -2.28 -3.20 -15.84
CA ASP A 17 -2.08 -2.49 -17.09
C ASP A 17 -0.69 -1.83 -17.16
N ALA A 18 -0.20 -1.27 -16.05
CA ALA A 18 1.19 -0.81 -15.92
C ALA A 18 2.19 -1.97 -16.12
N GLY A 19 1.89 -3.16 -15.61
CA GLY A 19 2.70 -4.37 -15.80
C GLY A 19 2.81 -4.82 -17.26
N LYS A 20 1.80 -4.54 -18.09
CA LYS A 20 1.82 -4.83 -19.54
C LYS A 20 2.53 -3.76 -20.36
N ALA A 21 2.78 -2.58 -19.78
CA ALA A 21 3.43 -1.48 -20.47
C ALA A 21 4.91 -1.80 -20.79
N PRO A 22 5.51 -1.08 -21.77
CA PRO A 22 6.93 -1.18 -22.06
C PRO A 22 7.79 -0.92 -20.80
N ALA A 23 8.91 -1.64 -20.67
CA ALA A 23 9.76 -1.59 -19.48
C ALA A 23 10.18 -0.16 -19.10
N GLN A 24 10.50 0.67 -20.10
CA GLN A 24 10.90 2.07 -19.93
C GLN A 24 9.81 2.98 -19.32
N ALA A 25 8.53 2.59 -19.42
CA ALA A 25 7.40 3.37 -18.91
C ALA A 25 6.81 2.79 -17.61
N ARG A 26 7.08 1.51 -17.32
CA ARG A 26 6.44 0.77 -16.23
C ARG A 26 6.65 1.39 -14.85
N ALA A 27 7.90 1.74 -14.50
CA ALA A 27 8.21 2.36 -13.20
C ALA A 27 7.46 3.69 -13.00
N PHE A 28 7.42 4.53 -14.03
CA PHE A 28 6.68 5.78 -14.01
C PHE A 28 5.17 5.56 -13.81
N LEU A 29 4.59 4.56 -14.48
CA LEU A 29 3.16 4.23 -14.35
C LEU A 29 2.83 3.74 -12.93
N TYR A 30 3.63 2.83 -12.37
CA TYR A 30 3.41 2.39 -10.98
C TYR A 30 3.48 3.53 -9.98
N LYS A 31 4.51 4.39 -10.09
CA LYS A 31 4.60 5.58 -9.25
C LYS A 31 3.36 6.46 -9.40
N THR A 32 2.91 6.69 -10.64
CA THR A 32 1.72 7.51 -10.91
C THR A 32 0.47 6.91 -10.27
N ASP A 33 0.30 5.60 -10.34
CA ASP A 33 -0.84 4.90 -9.76
C ASP A 33 -0.84 4.99 -8.23
N ILE A 34 0.31 4.76 -7.58
CA ILE A 34 0.45 4.92 -6.13
C ILE A 34 0.08 6.35 -5.71
N GLN A 35 0.63 7.34 -6.40
CA GLN A 35 0.37 8.75 -6.09
C GLN A 35 -1.10 9.13 -6.27
N ARG A 36 -1.77 8.55 -7.27
CA ARG A 36 -3.18 8.78 -7.58
C ARG A 36 -4.11 8.09 -6.59
N PHE A 37 -3.94 6.79 -6.38
CA PHE A 37 -4.88 5.98 -5.59
C PHE A 37 -4.71 6.16 -4.09
N LEU A 38 -3.50 6.52 -3.64
CA LEU A 38 -3.21 6.84 -2.25
C LEU A 38 -3.17 8.35 -1.97
N GLY A 39 -3.70 9.18 -2.87
CA GLY A 39 -3.59 10.65 -2.79
C GLY A 39 -4.22 11.30 -1.54
N PHE A 40 -4.95 10.53 -0.74
CA PHE A 40 -5.46 10.94 0.57
C PHE A 40 -4.41 10.85 1.70
N LEU A 41 -3.27 10.20 1.45
CA LEU A 41 -2.13 10.12 2.36
C LEU A 41 -1.13 11.27 2.12
N PRO A 42 -0.33 11.63 3.13
CA PRO A 42 0.80 12.55 2.97
C PRO A 42 1.71 12.14 1.80
N LEU A 43 2.28 13.13 1.10
CA LEU A 43 3.13 12.88 -0.06
C LEU A 43 4.35 12.02 0.30
N ALA A 44 5.00 12.32 1.43
CA ALA A 44 6.18 11.60 1.88
C ALA A 44 5.89 10.12 2.17
N LEU A 45 4.77 9.80 2.83
CA LEU A 45 4.35 8.41 3.03
C LEU A 45 4.05 7.69 1.69
N ARG A 46 3.43 8.37 0.72
CA ARG A 46 3.21 7.78 -0.62
C ARG A 46 4.51 7.47 -1.34
N ASP A 47 5.51 8.36 -1.21
CA ASP A 47 6.83 8.13 -1.79
C ASP A 47 7.53 6.94 -1.12
N GLU A 48 7.40 6.79 0.20
CA GLU A 48 7.93 5.64 0.94
C GLU A 48 7.27 4.32 0.53
N ILE A 49 5.93 4.29 0.43
CA ILE A 49 5.18 3.14 -0.10
C ILE A 49 5.64 2.82 -1.53
N GLY A 50 5.92 3.85 -2.34
CA GLY A 50 6.47 3.70 -3.68
C GLY A 50 7.82 2.99 -3.70
N LEU A 51 8.75 3.39 -2.83
CA LEU A 51 10.07 2.77 -2.71
C LEU A 51 9.97 1.30 -2.26
N ALA A 52 9.16 1.04 -1.23
CA ALA A 52 8.91 -0.32 -0.75
C ALA A 52 8.28 -1.22 -1.82
N PHE A 53 7.34 -0.67 -2.61
CA PHE A 53 6.73 -1.37 -3.73
C PHE A 53 7.77 -1.71 -4.81
N GLU A 54 8.62 -0.76 -5.21
CA GLU A 54 9.66 -0.97 -6.21
C GLU A 54 10.68 -2.04 -5.77
N GLU A 55 11.07 -2.04 -4.49
CA GLU A 55 11.94 -3.08 -3.94
C GLU A 55 11.30 -4.46 -4.06
N LYS A 56 10.03 -4.59 -3.63
CA LYS A 56 9.29 -5.87 -3.69
C LYS A 56 9.07 -6.30 -5.14
N LEU A 57 8.77 -5.37 -6.03
CA LEU A 57 8.57 -5.61 -7.47
C LEU A 57 9.82 -6.21 -8.12
N SER A 58 11.01 -5.80 -7.69
CA SER A 58 12.29 -6.34 -8.19
C SER A 58 12.51 -7.83 -7.83
N LYS A 59 11.82 -8.31 -6.78
CA LYS A 59 11.94 -9.68 -6.27
C LYS A 59 10.82 -10.57 -6.80
N ASP A 60 9.57 -10.12 -6.66
CA ASP A 60 8.37 -10.84 -7.08
C ASP A 60 7.24 -9.85 -7.39
N GLY A 61 6.89 -9.73 -8.67
CA GLY A 61 5.90 -8.76 -9.12
C GLY A 61 4.47 -9.06 -8.70
N GLU A 62 4.08 -10.33 -8.56
CA GLU A 62 2.74 -10.68 -8.08
C GLU A 62 2.64 -10.42 -6.59
N ARG A 63 3.69 -10.76 -5.82
CA ARG A 63 3.72 -10.46 -4.39
C ARG A 63 3.71 -8.95 -4.12
N ALA A 64 4.46 -8.17 -4.89
CA ALA A 64 4.49 -6.71 -4.76
C ALA A 64 3.10 -6.09 -4.97
N LYS A 65 2.37 -6.53 -6.02
CA LYS A 65 1.00 -6.08 -6.28
C LYS A 65 0.06 -6.46 -5.14
N ALA A 66 0.12 -7.70 -4.67
CA ALA A 66 -0.71 -8.17 -3.56
C ALA A 66 -0.46 -7.36 -2.28
N TRP A 67 0.82 -7.09 -1.96
CA TRP A 67 1.20 -6.24 -0.85
C TRP A 67 0.63 -4.82 -0.98
N LEU A 68 0.80 -4.17 -2.13
CA LEU A 68 0.31 -2.80 -2.33
C LEU A 68 -1.22 -2.70 -2.22
N ILE A 69 -1.95 -3.70 -2.72
CA ILE A 69 -3.41 -3.77 -2.61
C ILE A 69 -3.82 -3.96 -1.14
N ALA A 70 -3.16 -4.83 -0.40
CA ALA A 70 -3.41 -5.02 1.03
C ALA A 70 -3.13 -3.74 1.83
N THR A 71 -1.97 -3.12 1.62
CA THR A 71 -1.58 -1.84 2.23
C THR A 71 -2.58 -0.73 1.92
N ALA A 72 -3.02 -0.61 0.66
CA ALA A 72 -4.08 0.34 0.29
C ALA A 72 -5.41 0.04 1.00
N GLY A 73 -5.78 -1.23 1.13
CA GLY A 73 -6.98 -1.67 1.84
C GLY A 73 -6.96 -1.30 3.31
N ILE A 74 -5.79 -1.45 3.96
CA ILE A 74 -5.55 -1.01 5.33
C ILE A 74 -5.73 0.51 5.45
N PHE A 75 -5.07 1.32 4.60
CA PHE A 75 -5.21 2.77 4.68
C PHE A 75 -6.62 3.28 4.36
N LEU A 76 -7.39 2.52 3.58
CA LEU A 76 -8.81 2.78 3.30
C LEU A 76 -9.77 2.26 4.39
N LYS A 77 -9.24 1.64 5.47
CA LYS A 77 -10.01 0.99 6.54
C LYS A 77 -10.97 -0.10 6.04
N ASP A 78 -10.57 -0.79 4.97
CA ASP A 78 -11.34 -1.87 4.33
C ASP A 78 -10.42 -3.09 4.10
N TYR A 79 -9.51 -3.34 5.05
CA TYR A 79 -8.66 -4.52 5.04
C TYR A 79 -9.52 -5.79 5.10
N ASP A 80 -9.29 -6.70 4.15
CA ASP A 80 -10.10 -7.88 3.90
C ASP A 80 -9.48 -9.18 4.46
N GLY A 81 -8.37 -9.06 5.19
CA GLY A 81 -7.60 -10.21 5.67
C GLY A 81 -6.55 -10.74 4.67
N SER A 82 -6.27 -10.00 3.59
CA SER A 82 -5.21 -10.33 2.64
C SER A 82 -3.87 -10.59 3.34
N PRO A 83 -3.19 -11.72 3.06
CA PRO A 83 -2.05 -12.15 3.86
C PRO A 83 -0.83 -11.26 3.67
N LEU A 84 -0.43 -10.58 4.74
CA LEU A 84 0.87 -9.95 4.92
C LEU A 84 1.77 -10.84 5.79
N ASN A 85 3.06 -10.91 5.46
CA ASN A 85 4.04 -11.60 6.30
C ASN A 85 4.49 -10.69 7.46
N HIS A 86 5.29 -11.23 8.38
CA HIS A 86 5.73 -10.50 9.56
C HIS A 86 6.52 -9.23 9.20
N ASP A 87 7.52 -9.35 8.31
CA ASP A 87 8.36 -8.23 7.87
C ASP A 87 7.53 -7.10 7.22
N GLU A 88 6.49 -7.45 6.44
CA GLU A 88 5.60 -6.47 5.82
C GLU A 88 4.69 -5.77 6.85
N TRP A 89 4.34 -6.44 7.94
CA TRP A 89 3.62 -5.81 9.05
C TRP A 89 4.54 -4.90 9.86
N GLU A 90 5.79 -5.30 10.12
CA GLU A 90 6.79 -4.44 10.77
C GLU A 90 7.08 -3.20 9.93
N GLU A 91 7.25 -3.37 8.62
CA GLU A 91 7.45 -2.25 7.69
C GLU A 91 6.26 -1.29 7.72
N LEU A 92 5.02 -1.80 7.72
CA LEU A 92 3.82 -0.96 7.83
C LEU A 92 3.73 -0.24 9.18
N ARG A 93 4.12 -0.90 10.28
CA ARG A 93 4.20 -0.31 11.62
C ARG A 93 5.15 0.89 11.59
N ASP A 94 6.34 0.69 11.04
CA ASP A 94 7.40 1.68 11.03
C ASP A 94 7.00 2.90 10.18
N MET A 95 6.45 2.67 8.97
CA MET A 95 5.87 3.73 8.13
C MET A 95 4.79 4.53 8.88
N VAL A 96 3.85 3.87 9.55
CA VAL A 96 2.78 4.59 10.26
C VAL A 96 3.30 5.33 11.50
N ALA A 97 4.28 4.77 12.20
CA ALA A 97 4.91 5.41 13.36
C ALA A 97 5.63 6.70 12.95
N ASP A 98 6.43 6.65 11.87
CA ASP A 98 7.20 7.78 11.36
C ASP A 98 6.31 8.93 10.87
N PHE A 99 5.14 8.61 10.31
CA PHE A 99 4.16 9.58 9.81
C PHE A 99 2.99 9.86 10.76
N SER A 100 3.02 9.36 12.00
CA SER A 100 1.91 9.44 12.95
C SER A 100 1.47 10.88 13.29
N GLY A 101 2.37 11.86 13.19
CA GLY A 101 2.07 13.27 13.38
C GLY A 101 1.31 13.94 12.23
N GLU A 102 1.34 13.34 11.04
CA GLU A 102 0.66 13.84 9.83
C GLU A 102 -0.61 13.05 9.50
N LEU A 103 -0.71 11.82 10.00
CA LEU A 103 -1.87 10.95 9.81
C LEU A 103 -2.99 11.26 10.79
N ALA A 104 -4.23 11.02 10.35
CA ALA A 104 -5.38 11.12 11.25
C ALA A 104 -5.24 10.07 12.37
N MET A 105 -5.43 10.49 13.63
CA MET A 105 -5.22 9.63 14.80
C MET A 105 -6.07 8.35 14.74
N ASP A 106 -7.29 8.43 14.22
CA ASP A 106 -8.17 7.28 14.03
C ASP A 106 -7.65 6.29 12.98
N LEU A 107 -6.87 6.74 12.00
CA LEU A 107 -6.17 5.89 11.05
C LEU A 107 -4.95 5.25 11.72
N VAL A 108 -4.13 6.03 12.43
CA VAL A 108 -2.99 5.50 13.18
C VAL A 108 -3.42 4.40 14.16
N SER A 109 -4.45 4.65 14.97
CA SER A 109 -4.96 3.65 15.91
C SER A 109 -5.49 2.39 15.22
N TYR A 110 -6.14 2.55 14.06
CA TYR A 110 -6.63 1.41 13.28
C TYR A 110 -5.47 0.55 12.77
N VAL A 111 -4.47 1.15 12.12
CA VAL A 111 -3.35 0.39 11.55
C VAL A 111 -2.52 -0.26 12.65
N MET A 112 -2.21 0.48 13.72
CA MET A 112 -1.46 -0.08 14.85
C MET A 112 -2.22 -1.21 15.54
N GLY A 113 -3.55 -1.15 15.61
CA GLY A 113 -4.38 -2.26 16.08
C GLY A 113 -4.18 -3.53 15.24
N LEU A 114 -4.23 -3.40 13.91
CA LEU A 114 -3.98 -4.52 13.00
C LEU A 114 -2.56 -5.09 13.14
N VAL A 115 -1.55 -4.24 13.27
CA VAL A 115 -0.15 -4.64 13.49
C VAL A 115 -0.02 -5.53 14.74
N VAL A 116 -0.64 -5.11 15.85
CA VAL A 116 -0.65 -5.89 17.10
C VAL A 116 -1.37 -7.22 16.94
N GLU A 117 -2.56 -7.20 16.31
CA GLU A 117 -3.35 -8.42 16.07
C GLU A 117 -2.61 -9.45 15.21
N ASN A 118 -1.76 -8.98 14.28
CA ASN A 118 -0.96 -9.83 13.39
C ASN A 118 0.45 -10.12 13.91
N GLY A 119 0.77 -9.71 15.15
CA GLY A 119 1.97 -10.13 15.87
C GLY A 119 3.26 -9.45 15.45
N ALA A 120 3.20 -8.23 14.91
CA ALA A 120 4.37 -7.40 14.56
C ALA A 120 4.61 -6.28 15.59
N LEU A 121 4.85 -6.68 16.85
CA LEU A 121 5.09 -5.77 17.97
C LEU A 121 6.57 -5.40 18.13
#